data_AF-A0A820BJ89-F1
#
_entry.id   AF-A0A820BJ89-F1
#
_cell.length_a   1.000
_cell.length_b   1.000
_cell.length_c   1.000
_cell.angle_alpha   90.00
_cell.angle_beta   90.00
_cell.angle_gamma   90.00
#
_symmetry.space_group_name_H-M   'P 1'
#
loop_
_entity.id
_entity.type
_entity.pdbx_description
1 polymer ?
#
loop_
_entity_poly.entity_id
_entity_poly.type
_entity_poly.pdbx_seq_one_letter_code
_entity_poly.pdbx_strand_id
1 'polypeptide(L)'
;MATTHNDDVGEILFKQNSCNIILKQGNLLDENNVDVIVIPTPNASEPKPDNFQIFKAILERTNEQCRRKIDRLRMNLTPDKPQVVLETEPRYIFAMPPYLGNPTKAYQYLRNTYTACLNLAVEQYFRTIAFPTIGCGVIGFEAIAAARSVYQALD
;
A
#
# COMPACT_ATOMS: atom_id res chain seq x y z
N MET A 1 -42.50 0.93 16.24
CA MET A 1 -41.59 0.13 15.40
C MET A 1 -40.50 1.07 14.91
N ALA A 2 -39.34 1.05 15.58
CA ALA A 2 -38.17 1.77 15.10
C ALA A 2 -37.56 0.95 13.97
N THR A 3 -37.63 1.48 12.75
CA THR A 3 -36.89 0.95 11.60
C THR A 3 -35.41 1.15 11.87
N THR A 4 -34.70 0.05 12.09
CA THR A 4 -33.24 -0.01 12.11
C THR A 4 -32.73 0.52 10.78
N HIS A 5 -32.04 1.66 10.80
CA HIS A 5 -31.18 2.08 9.70
C HIS A 5 -30.08 1.04 9.57
N ASN A 6 -30.04 0.38 8.41
CA ASN A 6 -28.94 -0.46 8.00
C ASN A 6 -27.83 0.50 7.58
N ASP A 7 -26.84 0.72 8.43
CA ASP A 7 -25.63 1.51 8.15
C ASP A 7 -24.71 0.73 7.20
N ASP A 8 -25.22 0.35 6.03
CA ASP A 8 -24.45 -0.25 4.95
C ASP A 8 -23.78 0.89 4.14
N VAL A 9 -22.93 1.64 4.85
CA VAL A 9 -22.05 2.66 4.26
C VAL A 9 -20.68 2.02 4.23
N GLY A 10 -20.07 1.81 3.06
CA GLY A 10 -18.64 1.48 3.12
C GLY A 10 -17.90 1.23 1.83
N GLU A 11 -18.56 0.90 0.72
CA GLU A 11 -17.86 0.54 -0.52
C GLU A 11 -18.39 1.34 -1.70
N ILE A 12 -17.50 2.08 -2.36
CA ILE A 12 -17.79 2.74 -3.63
C ILE A 12 -17.04 1.96 -4.71
N LEU A 13 -17.80 1.33 -5.60
CA LEU A 13 -17.28 0.63 -6.76
C LEU A 13 -17.29 1.54 -7.99
N PHE A 14 -16.14 1.65 -8.65
CA PHE A 14 -16.03 2.28 -9.96
C PHE A 14 -15.12 1.46 -10.86
N LYS A 15 -15.27 1.64 -12.17
CA LYS A 15 -14.45 0.96 -13.19
C LYS A 15 -13.47 1.93 -13.79
N GLN A 16 -12.24 1.46 -13.96
CA GLN A 16 -11.22 2.12 -14.76
C GLN A 16 -10.61 1.06 -15.68
N ASN A 17 -10.74 1.25 -17.00
CA ASN A 17 -10.33 0.27 -17.99
C ASN A 17 -10.94 -1.13 -17.70
N SER A 18 -10.11 -2.17 -17.59
CA SER A 18 -10.51 -3.54 -17.27
C SER A 18 -10.52 -3.83 -15.75
N CYS A 19 -10.24 -2.84 -14.90
CA CYS A 19 -10.15 -2.99 -13.46
C CYS A 19 -11.41 -2.49 -12.74
N ASN A 20 -11.85 -3.25 -11.73
CA ASN A 20 -12.79 -2.79 -10.73
C ASN A 20 -12.01 -2.16 -9.58
N ILE A 21 -12.36 -0.94 -9.18
CA ILE A 21 -11.76 -0.24 -8.05
C ILE A 21 -12.82 -0.13 -6.96
N ILE A 22 -12.50 -0.64 -5.77
CA ILE A 22 -13.34 -0.58 -4.59
C ILE A 22 -12.68 0.38 -3.61
N LEU A 23 -13.32 1.53 -3.35
CA LEU A 23 -12.94 2.40 -2.25
C LEU A 23 -13.67 1.91 -0.99
N LYS A 24 -12.90 1.45 -0.01
CA LYS A 24 -13.41 0.88 1.24
C LYS A 24 -12.88 1.65 2.43
N GLN A 25 -13.76 1.97 3.39
CA GLN A 25 -13.34 2.47 4.69
C GLN A 25 -13.05 1.29 5.63
N GLY A 26 -11.88 1.28 6.27
CA GLY A 26 -11.52 0.22 7.22
C GLY A 26 -10.03 0.15 7.51
N ASN A 27 -9.64 -0.94 8.15
CA ASN A 27 -8.24 -1.29 8.40
C ASN A 27 -7.72 -2.19 7.29
N LEU A 28 -6.68 -1.76 6.58
CA LEU A 28 -6.10 -2.50 5.47
C LEU A 28 -5.66 -3.91 5.88
N LEU A 29 -5.14 -4.07 7.10
CA LEU A 29 -4.61 -5.35 7.57
C LEU A 29 -5.69 -6.34 8.03
N ASP A 30 -6.96 -5.95 7.97
CA ASP A 30 -8.10 -6.83 8.21
C ASP A 30 -8.71 -7.33 6.88
N GLU A 31 -8.17 -6.89 5.74
CA GLU A 31 -8.62 -7.30 4.41
C GLU A 31 -8.08 -8.69 4.04
N ASN A 32 -8.93 -9.70 4.22
CA ASN A 32 -8.56 -11.10 3.96
C ASN A 32 -9.07 -11.62 2.61
N ASN A 33 -9.83 -10.82 1.85
CA ASN A 33 -10.41 -11.21 0.56
C ASN A 33 -9.62 -10.64 -0.63
N VAL A 34 -8.31 -10.47 -0.46
CA VAL A 34 -7.39 -10.04 -1.54
C VAL A 34 -6.18 -10.95 -1.59
N ASP A 35 -5.60 -11.12 -2.78
CA ASP A 35 -4.40 -11.94 -2.98
C ASP A 35 -3.17 -11.28 -2.35
N VAL A 36 -3.12 -9.94 -2.35
CA VAL A 36 -1.96 -9.19 -1.89
C VAL A 36 -2.32 -7.82 -1.29
N ILE A 37 -1.59 -7.45 -0.23
CA ILE A 37 -1.69 -6.13 0.43
C ILE A 37 -0.38 -5.36 0.25
N VAL A 38 -0.47 -4.08 -0.06
CA VAL A 38 0.70 -3.19 -0.16
C VAL A 38 1.01 -2.54 1.19
N ILE A 39 2.27 -2.65 1.62
CA ILE A 39 2.79 -2.11 2.87
C ILE A 39 3.78 -0.98 2.56
N PRO A 40 3.41 0.30 2.80
CA PRO A 40 4.33 1.42 2.79
C PRO A 40 5.47 1.18 3.77
N THR A 41 6.68 1.04 3.25
CA THR A 41 7.84 0.53 3.99
C THR A 41 8.96 1.58 3.98
N PRO A 42 9.44 2.03 5.15
CA PRO A 42 10.58 2.92 5.21
C PRO A 42 11.87 2.20 4.79
N ASN A 43 12.80 2.93 4.17
CA ASN A 43 14.14 2.40 3.93
C ASN A 43 14.88 2.09 5.26
N ALA A 44 15.99 1.37 5.16
CA ALA A 44 16.80 1.00 6.32
C ALA A 44 17.42 2.20 7.07
N SER A 45 17.58 3.34 6.40
CA SER A 45 18.17 4.57 6.97
C SER A 45 17.16 5.47 7.69
N GLU A 46 15.86 5.18 7.61
CA GLU A 46 14.82 5.92 8.35
C GLU A 46 15.07 5.78 9.87
N PRO A 47 15.34 6.89 10.59
CA PRO A 47 15.66 6.83 12.02
C PRO A 47 14.47 6.42 12.90
N LYS A 48 13.22 6.60 12.44
CA LYS A 48 12.01 6.28 13.20
C LYS A 48 11.03 5.45 12.35
N PRO A 49 11.39 4.19 12.00
CA PRO A 49 10.55 3.36 11.15
C PRO A 49 9.19 3.06 11.78
N ASP A 50 9.10 3.09 13.11
CA ASP A 50 7.87 2.90 13.89
C ASP A 50 6.82 4.00 13.68
N ASN A 51 7.21 5.15 13.12
CA ASN A 51 6.25 6.18 12.74
C ASN A 51 5.34 5.71 11.59
N PHE A 52 5.82 4.78 10.75
CA PHE A 52 5.03 4.14 9.70
C PHE A 52 4.10 3.10 10.33
N GLN A 53 2.94 3.55 10.83
CA GLN A 53 2.05 2.73 11.66
C GLN A 53 1.66 1.39 11.02
N ILE A 54 1.37 1.37 9.71
CA ILE A 54 1.03 0.13 9.02
C ILE A 54 2.21 -0.84 8.92
N PHE A 55 3.41 -0.31 8.70
CA PHE A 55 4.64 -1.10 8.69
C PHE A 55 4.95 -1.66 10.08
N LYS A 56 4.83 -0.83 11.12
CA LYS A 56 4.96 -1.26 12.53
C LYS A 56 3.98 -2.38 12.86
N ALA A 57 2.71 -2.25 12.49
CA ALA A 57 1.69 -3.26 12.73
C ALA A 57 2.02 -4.60 12.02
N ILE A 58 2.58 -4.56 10.81
CA ILE A 58 3.09 -5.77 10.14
C ILE A 58 4.27 -6.38 10.90
N LEU A 59 5.24 -5.58 11.34
CA LEU A 59 6.36 -6.10 12.12
C LEU A 59 5.87 -6.81 13.38
N GLU A 60 4.92 -6.22 14.12
CA GLU A 60 4.31 -6.81 15.32
C GLU A 60 3.63 -8.16 15.05
N ARG A 61 3.06 -8.36 13.84
CA ARG A 61 2.42 -9.62 13.41
C ARG A 61 3.41 -10.67 12.89
N THR A 62 4.67 -10.33 12.66
CA THR A 62 5.66 -11.21 12.03
C THR A 62 6.63 -11.85 13.02
N ASN A 63 6.99 -13.11 12.75
CA ASN A 63 8.04 -13.84 13.48
C ASN A 63 9.44 -13.29 13.15
N GLU A 64 10.45 -13.73 13.90
CA GLU A 64 11.83 -13.25 13.76
C GLU A 64 12.43 -13.50 12.36
N GLN A 65 12.11 -14.64 11.74
CA GLN A 65 12.57 -14.98 10.39
C GLN A 65 12.04 -13.99 9.35
N CYS A 66 10.74 -13.68 9.41
CA CYS A 66 10.10 -12.68 8.56
C CYS A 66 10.69 -11.29 8.80
N ARG A 67 10.90 -10.89 10.06
CA ARG A 67 11.55 -9.61 10.40
C ARG A 67 12.92 -9.47 9.75
N ARG A 68 13.77 -10.50 9.85
CA ARG A 68 15.10 -10.51 9.22
C ARG A 68 15.04 -10.38 7.69
N LYS A 69 14.04 -10.99 7.04
CA LYS A 69 13.82 -10.82 5.58
C LYS A 69 13.43 -9.38 5.25
N ILE A 70 12.50 -8.81 6.02
CA ILE A 70 12.05 -7.42 5.86
C ILE A 70 13.21 -6.45 6.04
N ASP A 71 14.04 -6.61 7.06
CA ASP A 71 15.20 -5.73 7.29
C ASP A 71 16.21 -5.76 6.15
N ARG A 72 16.50 -6.95 5.59
CA ARG A 72 17.38 -7.08 4.41
C ARG A 72 16.79 -6.40 3.18
N LEU A 73 15.48 -6.52 2.99
CA LEU A 73 14.77 -5.92 1.88
C LEU A 73 14.77 -4.40 1.96
N ARG A 74 14.60 -3.83 3.16
CA ARG A 74 14.65 -2.37 3.41
C ARG A 74 15.96 -1.71 2.98
N MET A 75 17.06 -2.47 2.90
CA MET A 75 18.35 -1.97 2.42
C MET A 75 18.36 -1.73 0.90
N ASN A 76 17.45 -2.36 0.16
CA ASN A 76 17.45 -2.37 -1.31
C ASN A 76 16.15 -1.80 -1.91
N LEU A 77 15.23 -1.30 -1.08
CA LEU A 77 13.98 -0.71 -1.55
C LEU A 77 14.23 0.66 -2.18
N THR A 78 13.63 0.85 -3.36
CA THR A 78 13.50 2.15 -4.03
C THR A 78 12.03 2.36 -4.41
N PRO A 79 11.57 3.60 -4.68
CA PRO A 79 10.15 3.86 -4.93
C PRO A 79 9.62 3.15 -6.18
N ASP A 80 10.50 2.83 -7.13
CA ASP A 80 10.23 2.15 -8.40
C ASP A 80 10.49 0.64 -8.37
N LYS A 81 10.97 0.10 -7.24
CA LYS A 81 11.34 -1.32 -7.11
C LYS A 81 10.73 -1.94 -5.84
N PRO A 82 9.39 -2.07 -5.78
CA PRO A 82 8.74 -2.79 -4.69
C PRO A 82 9.13 -4.26 -4.73
N GLN A 83 8.99 -4.94 -3.60
CA GLN A 83 9.37 -6.33 -3.47
C GLN A 83 8.32 -7.12 -2.69
N VAL A 84 8.04 -8.34 -3.13
CA VAL A 84 7.17 -9.26 -2.40
C VAL A 84 7.98 -9.97 -1.32
N VAL A 85 7.47 -10.03 -0.11
CA VAL A 85 8.00 -10.92 0.94
C VAL A 85 6.95 -11.98 1.23
N LEU A 86 7.37 -13.25 1.15
CA LEU A 86 6.47 -14.40 1.26
C LEU A 86 6.69 -15.20 2.55
N GLU A 87 5.56 -15.59 3.14
CA GLU A 87 5.25 -16.88 3.82
C GLU A 87 3.79 -16.95 4.38
N THR A 88 2.93 -15.95 4.15
CA THR A 88 1.54 -15.89 4.67
C THR A 88 0.51 -15.58 3.58
N GLU A 89 -0.76 -15.90 3.84
CA GLU A 89 -1.94 -15.44 3.07
C GLU A 89 -2.77 -14.47 3.96
N PRO A 90 -3.11 -13.25 3.49
CA PRO A 90 -2.72 -12.66 2.22
C PRO A 90 -1.21 -12.38 2.16
N ARG A 91 -0.70 -12.23 0.93
CA ARG A 91 0.70 -11.89 0.67
C ARG A 91 0.93 -10.39 0.83
N TYR A 92 2.20 -9.98 0.97
CA TYR A 92 2.55 -8.58 1.17
C TYR A 92 3.57 -8.07 0.13
N ILE A 93 3.24 -6.96 -0.52
CA ILE A 93 4.17 -6.14 -1.31
C ILE A 93 4.71 -5.03 -0.41
N PHE A 94 6.03 -4.99 -0.21
CA PHE A 94 6.70 -3.91 0.51
C PHE A 94 7.15 -2.86 -0.50
N ALA A 95 6.65 -1.63 -0.34
CA ALA A 95 6.87 -0.54 -1.28
C ALA A 95 7.37 0.71 -0.54
N MET A 96 8.45 1.33 -1.01
CA MET A 96 8.97 2.54 -0.38
C MET A 96 8.22 3.78 -0.89
N PRO A 97 7.59 4.57 -0.01
CA PRO A 97 7.03 5.85 -0.43
C PRO A 97 8.17 6.82 -0.80
N PRO A 98 8.00 7.64 -1.85
CA PRO A 98 8.95 8.71 -2.13
C PRO A 98 8.90 9.81 -1.06
N TYR A 99 9.98 10.57 -0.89
CA TYR A 99 10.01 11.73 0.01
C TYR A 99 9.60 13.01 -0.72
N LEU A 100 9.00 13.98 0.00
CA LEU A 100 8.47 15.24 -0.54
C LEU A 100 9.52 16.28 -0.98
N GLY A 101 10.82 15.93 -1.05
CA GLY A 101 11.90 16.89 -1.28
C GLY A 101 11.68 17.83 -2.48
N ASN A 102 11.12 17.33 -3.58
CA ASN A 102 10.58 18.14 -4.68
C ASN A 102 9.13 17.69 -4.94
N PRO A 103 8.11 18.51 -4.67
CA PRO A 103 6.71 18.07 -4.73
C PRO A 103 6.29 17.49 -6.08
N THR A 104 6.60 18.15 -7.20
CA THR A 104 6.23 17.68 -8.54
C THR A 104 6.85 16.31 -8.83
N LYS A 105 8.15 16.15 -8.55
CA LYS A 105 8.82 14.86 -8.72
C LYS A 105 8.30 13.82 -7.71
N ALA A 106 7.96 14.23 -6.49
CA ALA A 106 7.46 13.33 -5.46
C ALA A 106 6.11 12.70 -5.85
N TYR A 107 5.19 13.47 -6.44
CA TYR A 107 3.93 12.91 -6.96
C TYR A 107 4.14 12.00 -8.17
N GLN A 108 5.09 12.33 -9.05
CA GLN A 108 5.48 11.45 -10.14
C GLN A 108 6.05 10.12 -9.60
N TYR A 109 6.94 10.19 -8.61
CA TYR A 109 7.47 8.99 -7.97
C TYR A 109 6.38 8.21 -7.23
N LEU A 110 5.38 8.89 -6.65
CA LEU A 110 4.27 8.21 -5.97
C LEU A 110 3.43 7.43 -6.97
N ARG A 111 3.12 8.02 -8.13
CA ARG A 111 2.50 7.30 -9.26
C ARG A 111 3.34 6.09 -9.67
N ASN A 112 4.65 6.27 -9.85
CA ASN A 112 5.54 5.18 -10.22
C ASN A 112 5.55 4.05 -9.17
N THR A 113 5.45 4.37 -7.88
CA THR A 113 5.33 3.38 -6.81
C THR A 113 4.05 2.56 -6.94
N TYR A 114 2.90 3.20 -7.19
CA TYR A 114 1.65 2.48 -7.46
C TYR A 114 1.76 1.60 -8.70
N THR A 115 2.24 2.15 -9.82
CA THR A 115 2.44 1.39 -11.08
C THR A 115 3.37 0.19 -10.89
N ALA A 116 4.48 0.37 -10.17
CA ALA A 116 5.40 -0.73 -9.91
C ALA A 116 4.78 -1.83 -9.03
N CYS A 117 3.94 -1.47 -8.06
CA CYS A 117 3.20 -2.46 -7.26
C CYS A 117 2.19 -3.24 -8.11
N LEU A 118 1.47 -2.54 -8.99
CA LEU A 118 0.50 -3.15 -9.92
C LEU A 118 1.19 -4.09 -10.90
N ASN A 119 2.31 -3.66 -11.51
CA ASN A 119 3.10 -4.50 -12.41
C ASN A 119 3.61 -5.75 -11.69
N LEU A 120 4.16 -5.59 -10.48
CA LEU A 120 4.61 -6.72 -9.67
C LEU A 120 3.44 -7.67 -9.33
N ALA A 121 2.25 -7.15 -9.04
CA ALA A 121 1.09 -7.99 -8.79
C ALA A 121 0.69 -8.83 -10.02
N VAL A 122 0.72 -8.22 -11.21
CA VAL A 122 0.49 -8.92 -12.49
C VAL A 122 1.56 -9.98 -12.74
N GLU A 123 2.84 -9.66 -12.54
CA GLU A 123 3.97 -10.59 -12.70
C GLU A 123 3.86 -11.81 -11.76
N GLN A 124 3.27 -11.61 -10.58
CA GLN A 124 3.00 -12.67 -9.59
C GLN A 124 1.65 -13.36 -9.77
N TYR A 125 0.91 -13.03 -10.84
CA TYR A 125 -0.42 -13.57 -11.15
C TYR A 125 -1.52 -13.28 -10.10
N PHE A 126 -1.37 -12.23 -9.30
CA PHE A 126 -2.41 -11.77 -8.39
C PHE A 126 -3.54 -11.09 -9.17
N ARG A 127 -4.79 -11.34 -8.76
CA ARG A 127 -6.00 -10.78 -9.38
C ARG A 127 -6.60 -9.65 -8.57
N THR A 128 -6.29 -9.59 -7.27
CA THR A 128 -6.82 -8.62 -6.32
C THR A 128 -5.70 -8.05 -5.46
N ILE A 129 -5.68 -6.72 -5.31
CA ILE A 129 -4.65 -5.99 -4.57
C ILE A 129 -5.30 -4.89 -3.75
N ALA A 130 -4.92 -4.80 -2.46
CA ALA A 130 -5.35 -3.72 -1.59
C ALA A 130 -4.21 -2.72 -1.34
N PHE A 131 -4.53 -1.44 -1.47
CA PHE A 131 -3.62 -0.34 -1.20
C PHE A 131 -4.10 0.51 -0.02
N PRO A 132 -3.21 0.97 0.87
CA PRO A 132 -3.49 2.14 1.68
C PRO A 132 -3.28 3.41 0.84
N THR A 133 -3.61 4.57 1.41
CA THR A 133 -3.14 5.85 0.88
C THR A 133 -1.64 6.00 1.16
N ILE A 134 -0.79 5.55 0.23
CA ILE A 134 0.67 5.60 0.34
C ILE A 134 1.13 7.06 0.49
N GLY A 135 1.93 7.34 1.52
CA GLY A 135 2.57 8.63 1.72
C GLY A 135 1.75 9.69 2.47
N CYS A 136 0.45 9.49 2.70
CA CYS A 136 -0.39 10.48 3.40
C CYS A 136 -0.18 10.56 4.92
N GLY A 137 0.59 9.62 5.49
CA GLY A 137 0.97 9.63 6.91
C GLY A 137 2.24 10.45 7.15
N VAL A 138 3.28 9.79 7.68
CA VAL A 138 4.57 10.40 8.08
C VAL A 138 5.21 11.26 6.98
N ILE A 139 5.00 10.90 5.71
CA ILE A 139 5.61 11.62 4.59
C ILE A 139 4.85 12.92 4.25
N GLY A 140 3.55 13.01 4.55
CA GLY A 140 2.76 14.24 4.41
C GLY A 140 2.20 14.53 3.02
N PHE A 141 1.99 13.53 2.17
CA PHE A 141 1.29 13.74 0.90
C PHE A 141 -0.16 14.18 1.13
N GLU A 142 -0.63 15.15 0.34
CA GLU A 142 -2.03 15.58 0.35
C GLU A 142 -2.93 14.46 -0.15
N ALA A 143 -4.00 14.15 0.59
CA ALA A 143 -4.86 12.99 0.32
C ALA A 143 -5.47 13.03 -1.10
N ILE A 144 -5.94 14.20 -1.55
CA ILE A 144 -6.53 14.37 -2.89
C ILE A 144 -5.48 14.10 -3.98
N ALA A 145 -4.26 14.57 -3.78
CA ALA A 145 -3.20 14.42 -4.76
C ALA A 145 -2.65 12.99 -4.78
N ALA A 146 -2.54 12.33 -3.63
CA ALA A 146 -2.20 10.90 -3.54
C ALA A 146 -3.27 10.01 -4.20
N ALA A 147 -4.56 10.28 -3.96
CA ALA A 147 -5.65 9.56 -4.63
C ALA A 147 -5.61 9.74 -6.15
N ARG A 148 -5.26 10.94 -6.63
CA ARG A 148 -5.04 11.19 -8.07
C ARG A 148 -3.88 10.36 -8.61
N SER A 149 -2.79 10.21 -7.88
CA SER A 149 -1.65 9.35 -8.28
C SER A 149 -2.06 7.89 -8.43
N VAL A 150 -2.95 7.37 -7.57
CA VAL A 150 -3.52 6.01 -7.72
C VAL A 150 -4.29 5.91 -9.03
N TYR A 151 -5.22 6.84 -9.26
CA TYR A 151 -6.06 6.81 -10.45
C TYR A 151 -5.23 6.88 -11.74
N GLN A 152 -4.20 7.73 -11.76
CA GLN A 152 -3.27 7.85 -12.89
C GLN A 152 -2.36 6.62 -13.07
N ALA A 153 -2.16 5.80 -12.05
CA ALA A 153 -1.38 4.56 -12.16
C ALA A 153 -2.17 3.41 -12.79
N LEU A 154 -3.50 3.54 -12.86
CA LEU A 154 -4.45 2.57 -13.45
C LEU A 154 -4.82 2.91 -14.90
N ASP A 155 -4.33 4.05 -15.41
CA ASP A 155 -4.46 4.51 -16.79
C ASP A 155 -3.29 4.01 -17.64
#